data_AF-A0A3D5A820-F1
#
_entry.id   AF-A0A3D5A820-F1
#
_cell.length_a   1.000
_cell.length_b   1.000
_cell.length_c   1.000
_cell.angle_alpha   90.00
_cell.angle_beta   90.00
_cell.angle_gamma   90.00
#
_symmetry.space_group_name_H-M   'P 1'
#
loop_
_entity.id
_entity.type
_entity.pdbx_description
1 polymer ?
#
loop_
_entity_poly.entity_id
_entity_poly.type
_entity_poly.pdbx_seq_one_letter_code
_entity_poly.pdbx_strand_id
1 'polypeptide(L)' 'GTTEIKPVDNTILKVLETGYAHHIERLMIAANLMNLLKIDPDDVYQWFMELFIDSYDWVMVPNVYGMSSFSDGGKMSRKP' A
#
# COMPACT_ATOMS: atom_id res chain seq x y z
N GLY A 1 1.47 9.79 -11.03
CA GLY A 1 0.28 9.23 -11.69
C GLY A 1 0.40 9.32 -13.19
N THR A 2 1.38 8.62 -13.78
CA THR A 2 1.58 8.49 -15.23
C THR A 2 1.73 7.03 -15.62
N THR A 3 1.15 6.13 -14.81
CA THR A 3 1.26 4.68 -14.98
C THR A 3 0.33 4.14 -16.08
N GLU A 4 -0.50 5.01 -16.66
CA GLU A 4 -1.57 4.70 -17.63
C GLU A 4 -2.70 3.83 -17.05
N ILE A 5 -2.57 3.44 -15.78
CA ILE A 5 -3.60 2.74 -15.02
C ILE A 5 -4.41 3.79 -14.25
N LYS A 6 -5.51 4.23 -14.85
CA LYS A 6 -6.42 5.26 -14.30
C LYS A 6 -6.70 5.14 -12.78
N PRO A 7 -7.07 3.98 -12.23
CA PRO A 7 -7.33 3.89 -10.78
C PRO A 7 -6.08 4.12 -9.94
N VAL A 8 -4.91 3.65 -10.37
CA VAL A 8 -3.63 3.84 -9.67
C VAL A 8 -3.19 5.29 -9.75
N ASP A 9 -3.28 5.89 -10.94
CA ASP A 9 -2.91 7.28 -11.15
C ASP A 9 -3.79 8.23 -10.32
N ASN A 10 -5.10 7.97 -10.26
CA ASN A 10 -6.02 8.74 -9.42
C ASN A 10 -5.69 8.59 -7.93
N THR A 11 -5.39 7.38 -7.44
CA THR A 11 -4.99 7.17 -6.04
C THR A 11 -3.69 7.89 -5.72
N ILE A 12 -2.67 7.81 -6.58
CA ILE A 12 -1.39 8.50 -6.37
C ILE A 12 -1.58 10.02 -6.32
N LEU A 13 -2.32 10.59 -7.28
CA LEU A 13 -2.57 12.04 -7.33
C LEU A 13 -3.33 12.51 -6.08
N LYS A 14 -4.35 11.77 -5.66
CA LYS A 14 -5.14 12.07 -4.46
C LYS A 14 -4.29 12.04 -3.19
N VAL A 15 -3.41 11.06 -3.05
CA VAL A 15 -2.50 10.94 -1.91
C VAL A 15 -1.48 12.09 -1.92
N LEU A 16 -0.95 12.47 -3.08
CA LEU A 16 -0.02 13.61 -3.18
C LEU A 16 -0.70 14.95 -2.83
N GLU A 17 -1.99 15.11 -3.12
CA GLU A 17 -2.74 16.33 -2.81
C GLU A 17 -3.20 16.40 -1.35
N THR A 18 -3.61 15.27 -0.78
CA THR A 18 -4.32 15.26 0.52
C THR A 18 -3.60 14.51 1.64
N GLY A 19 -2.55 13.74 1.32
CA GLY A 19 -1.90 12.84 2.27
C GLY A 19 -2.80 11.71 2.77
N TYR A 20 -3.93 11.44 2.08
CA TYR A 20 -4.95 10.49 2.52
C TYR A 20 -5.56 9.73 1.34
N ALA A 21 -5.78 8.44 1.54
CA ALA A 21 -6.65 7.61 0.71
C ALA A 21 -7.48 6.68 1.59
N HIS A 22 -8.62 6.26 1.05
CA HIS A 22 -9.50 5.33 1.76
C HIS A 22 -8.88 3.93 1.81
N HIS A 23 -9.25 3.14 2.82
CA HIS A 23 -8.68 1.81 3.07
C HIS A 23 -8.68 0.89 1.83
N ILE A 24 -9.76 0.88 1.05
CA ILE A 24 -9.87 0.05 -0.17
C ILE A 24 -8.87 0.47 -1.27
N GLU A 25 -8.59 1.77 -1.39
CA GLU A 25 -7.63 2.29 -2.37
C GLU A 25 -6.20 1.91 -1.96
N ARG A 26 -5.91 1.98 -0.65
CA ARG A 26 -4.62 1.55 -0.10
C ARG A 26 -4.38 0.07 -0.36
N LEU A 27 -5.36 -0.79 -0.05
CA LEU A 27 -5.22 -2.25 -0.13
C LEU A 27 -5.29 -2.78 -1.57
N MET A 28 -6.37 -2.46 -2.30
CA MET A 28 -6.66 -3.13 -3.58
C MET A 28 -6.05 -2.43 -4.80
N ILE A 29 -5.66 -1.16 -4.68
CA ILE A 29 -5.07 -0.40 -5.78
C ILE A 29 -3.56 -0.28 -5.59
N ALA A 30 -3.10 0.39 -4.53
CA ALA A 30 -1.67 0.62 -4.32
C ALA A 30 -0.94 -0.67 -3.91
N ALA A 31 -1.29 -1.23 -2.75
CA ALA A 31 -0.68 -2.42 -2.19
C ALA A 31 -0.73 -3.63 -3.13
N ASN A 32 -1.92 -3.95 -3.65
CA ASN A 32 -2.10 -5.08 -4.57
C ASN A 32 -1.27 -4.94 -5.86
N LEU A 33 -1.17 -3.73 -6.43
CA LEU A 33 -0.30 -3.51 -7.59
C LEU A 33 1.18 -3.75 -7.24
N MET A 34 1.65 -3.20 -6.12
CA MET A 34 3.03 -3.37 -5.67
C MET A 34 3.36 -4.84 -5.39
N ASN A 35 2.40 -5.59 -4.85
CA ASN A 35 2.50 -7.04 -4.65
C ASN A 35 2.57 -7.80 -5.99
N LEU A 36 1.71 -7.48 -6.96
CA LEU A 36 1.75 -8.08 -8.30
C LEU A 36 3.07 -7.79 -9.04
N LEU A 37 3.63 -6.60 -8.83
CA LEU A 37 4.93 -6.20 -9.36
C LEU A 37 6.12 -6.77 -8.58
N LYS A 38 5.87 -7.48 -7.48
CA LYS A 38 6.89 -8.05 -6.58
C LYS A 38 7.90 -7.02 -6.08
N ILE A 39 7.40 -5.83 -5.73
CA ILE A 39 8.21 -4.79 -5.09
C ILE A 39 8.61 -5.28 -3.69
N ASP A 40 9.82 -4.91 -3.27
CA ASP A 40 10.30 -5.27 -1.94
C ASP A 40 9.35 -4.71 -0.86
N PRO A 41 8.91 -5.53 0.11
CA PRO A 41 8.02 -5.09 1.18
C PRO A 41 8.56 -3.89 1.97
N ASP A 42 9.88 -3.74 2.10
CA ASP A 42 10.52 -2.61 2.78
C ASP A 42 10.32 -1.31 1.97
N ASP A 43 10.41 -1.37 0.64
CA ASP A 43 10.13 -0.23 -0.24
C ASP A 43 8.64 0.16 -0.20
N VAL A 44 7.76 -0.83 -0.16
CA VAL A 44 6.30 -0.59 0.01
C VAL A 44 6.04 0.07 1.35
N TYR A 45 6.68 -0.40 2.42
CA TYR A 45 6.53 0.17 3.75
C TYR A 45 7.01 1.63 3.79
N GLN A 46 8.19 1.94 3.25
CA GLN A 46 8.68 3.31 3.15
C GLN A 46 7.71 4.21 2.37
N TRP A 47 7.21 3.73 1.23
CA TRP A 47 6.26 4.50 0.42
C TRP A 47 4.97 4.86 1.19
N PHE A 48 4.42 3.92 1.94
CA PHE A 48 3.26 4.21 2.79
C PHE A 48 3.62 5.13 3.97
N MET A 49 4.80 4.99 4.56
CA MET A 49 5.25 5.84 5.66
C MET A 49 5.44 7.30 5.23
N GLU A 50 5.91 7.54 4.01
CA GLU A 50 6.18 8.89 3.49
C GLU A 50 4.93 9.62 3.03
N LEU A 51 3.92 8.90 2.53
CA LEU A 51 2.81 9.52 1.78
C LEU A 51 1.50 9.68 2.54
N PHE A 52 1.35 9.02 3.69
CA PHE A 52 0.11 9.07 4.46
C PHE A 52 0.31 9.73 5.82
N ILE A 53 -0.60 10.65 6.16
CA ILE A 53 -0.56 11.40 7.42
C ILE A 53 -0.81 10.54 8.67
N ASP A 54 -1.43 9.36 8.49
CA ASP A 54 -1.79 8.42 9.54
C ASP A 54 -0.81 7.24 9.62
N SER A 55 0.35 7.35 8.97
CA SER A 55 1.38 6.33 8.97
C SER A 55 2.24 6.37 10.23
N TYR A 56 2.08 5.34 11.06
CA TYR A 56 2.94 5.06 12.20
C TYR A 56 3.38 3.60 12.14
N ASP A 57 4.58 3.32 12.64
CA ASP A 57 5.20 1.98 12.57
C ASP A 57 4.27 0.87 13.07
N TRP A 58 3.61 1.10 14.21
CA TRP A 58 2.72 0.13 14.82
C TRP A 58 1.47 -0.19 13.97
N VAL A 59 1.07 0.71 13.06
CA VAL A 59 -0.05 0.52 12.13
C VAL A 59 0.42 -0.03 10.79
N MET A 60 1.53 0.49 10.27
CA MET A 60 1.99 0.19 8.92
C MET A 60 2.69 -1.16 8.81
N VAL A 61 3.41 -1.60 9.85
CA VAL A 61 4.06 -2.91 9.88
C VAL A 61 3.04 -4.05 9.65
N PRO A 62 1.94 -4.17 10.42
CA PRO A 62 0.97 -5.24 10.15
C PRO A 62 0.23 -5.09 8.80
N ASN A 63 -0.04 -3.85 8.37
CA ASN A 63 -0.78 -3.61 7.13
C ASN A 63 0.04 -3.93 5.87
N VAL A 64 1.32 -3.54 5.83
CA VAL A 64 2.19 -3.77 4.67
C VAL A 64 2.68 -5.21 4.62
N TYR A 65 3.30 -5.70 5.69
CA TYR A 65 3.90 -7.04 5.71
C TYR A 65 2.86 -8.16 5.86
N GLY A 66 1.75 -7.89 6.56
CA GLY A 66 0.70 -8.88 6.83
C GLY A 66 -0.41 -8.92 5.78
N MET A 67 -0.94 -7.77 5.37
CA MET A 67 -2.20 -7.68 4.62
C MET A 67 -2.00 -7.31 3.13
N SER A 68 -1.00 -6.47 2.81
CA SER A 68 -0.72 -6.00 1.45
C SER A 68 0.13 -6.97 0.64
N SER A 69 1.18 -7.52 1.22
CA SER A 69 2.23 -8.22 0.47
C SER A 69 2.28 -9.73 0.73
N PHE A 70 1.35 -10.27 1.56
CA PHE A 70 1.33 -11.66 2.05
C PHE A 70 2.71 -12.18 2.49
N SER A 71 3.63 -11.28 2.85
CA SER A 71 5.07 -11.58 2.94
C SER A 71 5.40 -12.33 4.21
N ASP A 72 4.49 -12.30 5.19
CA ASP A 72 4.52 -13.14 6.38
C ASP A 72 4.04 -14.59 6.12
N GLY A 73 3.79 -14.98 4.87
CA GLY A 73 3.33 -16.35 4.53
C GLY A 73 1.98 -16.71 5.17
N GLY A 74 1.18 -15.71 5.51
CA GLY A 74 -0.18 -15.87 6.02
C GLY A 74 -0.33 -16.05 7.54
N LYS A 75 0.63 -15.65 8.39
CA LYS A 75 0.39 -15.72 9.86
C LYS A 75 -0.67 -14.72 10.33
N MET A 76 -0.81 -13.57 9.67
CA MET A 76 -1.80 -12.55 10.06
C MET A 76 -3.15 -12.67 9.31
N SER A 77 -3.14 -13.04 8.03
CA SER A 77 -4.36 -13.31 7.25
C SER A 77 -4.13 -14.51 6.35
N ARG A 78 -5.07 -15.47 6.33
CA ARG A 78 -4.89 -16.76 5.64
C ARG A 78 -5.23 -16.75 4.15
N LYS A 79 -5.58 -15.58 3.60
CA LYS A 79 -5.89 -15.39 2.18
C LYS A 79 -5.15 -14.14 1.67
N PRO A 80 -4.40 -14.26 0.56
CA PRO A 80 -3.83 -13.10 -0.12
C PRO A 80 -4.91 -12.22 -0.73
#